data_AF-A0A9D7IH25-F1
#
_entry.id   AF-A0A9D7IH25-F1
#
_cell.length_a   1.000
_cell.length_b   1.000
_cell.length_c   1.000
_cell.angle_alpha   90.00
_cell.angle_beta   90.00
_cell.angle_gamma   90.00
#
_symmetry.space_group_name_H-M   'P 1'
#
loop_
_entity.id
_entity.type
_entity.pdbx_description
1 polymer ?
#
loop_
_entity_poly.entity_id
_entity_poly.type
_entity_poly.pdbx_seq_one_letter_code
_entity_poly.pdbx_strand_id
1 'polypeptide(L)'
;MSFGIYKSGTATTSDLLILECSSDGVNYLPLSYSLPTGLGTNAWFYRTAIGTIPSTANLRIRFRQAAAIPSNQYRIDDIQLTADDPGVTITASLPAYICNGNSVTLSAPTELSYLWSNSSTVQNLSVTIAGTYNCILTSFNGCTITSNSITINDSIPTQYIVTGGGNYCSSPGTGVSIGLSSSQTEYNYQLYQGLTPIGSPLPGNGTPLSLDCIL
;
A
#
# COMPACT_ATOMS: atom_id res chain seq x y z
N MET A 1 0.62 -22.84 8.31
CA MET A 1 0.22 -24.12 7.69
C MET A 1 -0.77 -24.82 8.61
N SER A 2 -1.77 -25.47 8.03
CA SER A 2 -2.71 -26.32 8.75
C SER A 2 -2.93 -27.65 8.03
N PHE A 3 -3.47 -28.63 8.75
CA PHE A 3 -3.73 -29.97 8.25
C PHE A 3 -4.72 -30.70 9.17
N GLY A 4 -5.48 -31.63 8.61
CA GLY A 4 -6.18 -32.67 9.36
C GLY A 4 -5.22 -33.77 9.80
N ILE A 5 -5.33 -34.21 11.05
CA ILE A 5 -4.61 -35.37 11.58
C ILE A 5 -5.57 -36.36 12.22
N TYR A 6 -5.41 -37.62 11.84
CA TYR A 6 -6.02 -38.76 12.52
C TYR A 6 -4.93 -39.53 13.27
N LYS A 7 -5.19 -39.87 14.53
CA LYS A 7 -4.30 -40.69 15.39
C LYS A 7 -5.02 -41.97 15.79
N SER A 8 -4.48 -43.13 15.39
CA SER A 8 -5.07 -44.43 15.74
C SER A 8 -5.07 -44.68 17.25
N GLY A 9 -6.07 -45.44 17.74
CA GLY A 9 -6.23 -45.91 19.13
C GLY A 9 -4.95 -46.42 19.80
N THR A 10 -4.08 -47.02 19.00
CA THR A 10 -2.85 -47.68 19.39
C THR A 10 -1.63 -46.76 19.50
N ALA A 11 -1.69 -45.54 18.96
CA ALA A 11 -0.58 -44.59 18.98
C ALA A 11 -0.48 -43.87 20.34
N THR A 12 0.71 -43.85 20.94
CA THR A 12 1.00 -43.14 22.20
C THR A 12 1.53 -41.73 21.94
N THR A 13 1.71 -40.91 22.98
CA THR A 13 2.31 -39.57 22.86
C THR A 13 3.83 -39.61 22.64
N SER A 14 4.49 -40.71 22.95
CA SER A 14 5.90 -40.97 22.61
C SER A 14 6.11 -41.27 21.11
N ASP A 15 5.03 -41.54 20.36
CA ASP A 15 5.05 -41.76 18.92
C ASP A 15 4.93 -40.45 18.15
N LEU A 16 5.85 -39.53 18.40
CA LEU A 16 5.77 -38.18 17.84
C LEU A 16 5.79 -38.22 16.32
N LEU A 17 4.72 -37.69 15.72
CA LEU A 17 4.75 -37.25 14.33
C LEU A 17 5.44 -35.88 14.32
N ILE A 18 6.57 -35.78 13.64
CA ILE A 18 7.37 -34.57 13.55
C ILE A 18 7.00 -33.89 12.23
N LEU A 19 6.72 -32.60 12.28
CA LEU A 19 6.53 -31.75 11.11
C LEU A 19 7.75 -30.85 10.96
N GLU A 20 8.35 -30.82 9.78
CA GLU A 20 9.57 -30.04 9.53
C GLU A 20 9.51 -29.37 8.17
N CYS A 21 10.20 -28.22 8.04
CA CYS A 21 10.35 -27.49 6.80
C CYS A 21 11.83 -27.31 6.43
N SER A 22 12.12 -27.11 5.15
CA SER A 22 13.48 -26.92 4.64
C SER A 22 13.48 -26.05 3.39
N SER A 23 14.51 -25.21 3.25
CA SER A 23 14.77 -24.39 2.06
C SER A 23 15.77 -25.02 1.09
N ASP A 24 16.57 -25.99 1.56
CA ASP A 24 17.65 -26.64 0.80
C ASP A 24 17.42 -28.15 0.59
N GLY A 25 16.41 -28.71 1.25
CA GLY A 25 16.11 -30.14 1.27
C GLY A 25 17.12 -31.00 2.05
N VAL A 26 18.04 -30.38 2.79
CA VAL A 26 19.07 -31.04 3.60
C VAL A 26 18.86 -30.72 5.07
N ASN A 27 18.78 -29.43 5.40
CA ASN A 27 18.57 -28.92 6.75
C ASN A 27 17.08 -28.71 6.99
N TYR A 28 16.53 -29.45 7.96
CA TYR A 28 15.12 -29.40 8.32
C TYR A 28 14.93 -28.75 9.68
N LEU A 29 14.09 -27.73 9.74
CA LEU A 29 13.69 -27.03 10.95
C LEU A 29 12.31 -27.49 11.41
N PRO A 30 12.11 -27.80 12.71
CA PRO A 30 10.84 -28.29 13.21
C PRO A 30 9.77 -27.18 13.22
N LEU A 31 8.54 -27.58 12.90
CA LEU A 31 7.33 -26.80 13.15
C LEU A 31 6.59 -27.40 14.35
N SER A 32 6.06 -26.54 15.20
CA SER A 32 5.37 -26.94 16.43
C SER A 32 3.88 -27.05 16.21
N TYR A 33 3.26 -28.06 16.80
CA TYR A 33 1.81 -28.23 16.87
C TYR A 33 1.48 -29.16 18.04
N SER A 34 0.23 -29.15 18.51
CA SER A 34 -0.21 -30.07 19.56
C SER A 34 -0.75 -31.37 18.96
N LEU A 35 -0.33 -32.52 19.49
CA LEU A 35 -0.99 -33.78 19.17
C LEU A 35 -2.33 -33.88 19.94
N PRO A 36 -3.34 -34.59 19.40
CA PRO A 36 -4.49 -34.99 20.22
C PRO A 36 -4.02 -35.72 21.49
N THR A 37 -4.50 -35.29 22.66
CA THR A 37 -4.17 -35.90 23.97
C THR A 37 -5.05 -37.14 24.23
N GLY A 38 -4.54 -38.11 25.00
CA GLY A 38 -5.20 -39.40 25.28
C GLY A 38 -4.68 -40.59 24.43
N LEU A 39 -4.99 -41.82 24.87
CA LEU A 39 -4.90 -43.02 24.02
C LEU A 39 -5.83 -42.84 22.81
N GLY A 40 -5.40 -43.31 21.65
CA GLY A 40 -5.79 -42.78 20.35
C GLY A 40 -7.27 -42.48 20.16
N THR A 41 -7.50 -41.25 19.76
CA THR A 41 -8.80 -40.59 19.71
C THR A 41 -9.72 -41.13 18.61
N ASN A 42 -9.22 -41.99 17.70
CA ASN A 42 -9.97 -42.56 16.58
C ASN A 42 -10.81 -41.53 15.81
N ALA A 43 -10.34 -40.29 15.77
CA ALA A 43 -11.05 -39.16 15.20
C ALA A 43 -10.08 -38.25 14.45
N TRP A 44 -10.63 -37.49 13.51
CA TRP A 44 -9.93 -36.45 12.80
C TRP A 44 -9.90 -35.18 13.62
N PHE A 45 -8.76 -34.50 13.61
CA PHE A 45 -8.59 -33.21 14.25
C PHE A 45 -7.88 -32.25 13.31
N TYR A 46 -8.37 -31.02 13.25
CA TYR A 46 -7.66 -29.95 12.56
C TYR A 46 -6.51 -29.41 13.41
N ARG A 47 -5.35 -29.17 12.79
CA ARG A 47 -4.16 -28.62 13.44
C ARG A 47 -3.62 -27.46 12.65
N THR A 48 -3.16 -26.46 13.38
CA THR A 48 -2.37 -25.36 12.86
C THR A 48 -0.96 -25.52 13.38
N ALA A 49 0.01 -25.62 12.48
CA ALA A 49 1.41 -25.61 12.83
C ALA A 49 1.90 -24.18 12.97
N ILE A 50 2.72 -23.94 13.99
CA ILE A 50 3.38 -22.67 14.28
C ILE A 50 4.89 -22.82 14.14
N GLY A 51 5.56 -21.73 13.78
CA GLY A 51 6.99 -21.70 13.46
C GLY A 51 7.23 -20.95 12.16
N THR A 52 8.50 -20.74 11.83
CA THR A 52 8.89 -20.05 10.61
C THR A 52 8.91 -21.02 9.44
N ILE A 53 8.09 -20.77 8.42
CA ILE A 53 8.16 -21.46 7.13
C ILE A 53 8.87 -20.52 6.16
N PRO A 54 10.04 -20.89 5.60
CA PRO A 54 10.78 -19.98 4.73
C PRO A 54 10.04 -19.77 3.41
N SER A 55 9.97 -18.51 2.96
CA SER A 55 9.55 -18.17 1.61
C SER A 55 10.73 -18.39 0.66
N THR A 56 10.73 -19.53 -0.03
CA THR A 56 11.80 -19.95 -0.93
C THR A 56 11.24 -20.80 -2.06
N ALA A 57 11.87 -20.71 -3.23
CA ALA A 57 11.46 -21.46 -4.42
C ALA A 57 11.54 -22.99 -4.23
N ASN A 58 12.42 -23.47 -3.33
CA ASN A 58 12.63 -24.90 -3.06
C ASN A 58 12.07 -25.33 -1.70
N LEU A 59 10.95 -24.77 -1.28
CA LEU A 59 10.33 -25.13 0.00
C LEU A 59 9.96 -26.62 0.03
N ARG A 60 10.47 -27.33 1.03
CA ARG A 60 10.07 -28.71 1.33
C ARG A 60 9.41 -28.77 2.70
N ILE A 61 8.26 -29.43 2.77
CA ILE A 61 7.60 -29.79 4.02
C ILE A 61 7.60 -31.31 4.13
N ARG A 62 7.92 -31.85 5.30
CA ARG A 62 7.81 -33.29 5.55
C ARG A 62 7.14 -33.58 6.90
N PHE A 63 6.35 -34.64 6.90
CA PHE A 63 5.89 -35.32 8.10
C PHE A 63 6.73 -36.56 8.30
N ARG A 64 7.30 -36.75 9.49
CA ARG A 64 8.16 -37.88 9.83
C ARG A 64 7.72 -38.49 11.14
N GLN A 65 7.45 -39.79 11.12
CA GLN A 65 7.22 -40.52 12.36
C GLN A 65 8.56 -40.80 13.05
N ALA A 66 8.71 -40.38 14.30
CA ALA A 66 9.95 -40.51 15.05
C ALA A 66 10.24 -41.96 15.48
N ALA A 67 9.20 -42.75 15.74
CA ALA A 67 9.29 -44.12 16.23
C ALA A 67 8.98 -45.12 15.11
N ALA A 68 9.87 -46.09 14.89
CA ALA A 68 9.66 -47.22 14.01
C ALA A 68 8.83 -48.30 14.74
N ILE A 69 7.54 -48.04 14.98
CA ILE A 69 6.65 -49.03 15.61
C ILE A 69 5.43 -49.29 14.71
N PRO A 70 5.21 -50.54 14.28
CA PRO A 70 4.27 -50.89 13.20
C PRO A 70 2.79 -50.68 13.56
N SER A 71 2.44 -50.47 14.84
CA SER A 71 1.06 -50.30 15.30
C SER A 71 0.59 -48.84 15.40
N ASN A 72 1.47 -47.86 15.23
CA ASN A 72 1.15 -46.45 15.49
C ASN A 72 0.85 -45.75 14.17
N GLN A 73 -0.44 -45.66 13.82
CA GLN A 73 -0.88 -45.12 12.53
C GLN A 73 -1.35 -43.67 12.69
N TYR A 74 -0.71 -42.79 11.93
CA TYR A 74 -1.20 -41.44 11.65
C TYR A 74 -1.74 -41.38 10.23
N ARG A 75 -2.80 -40.61 10.02
CA ARG A 75 -3.24 -40.17 8.69
C ARG A 75 -3.27 -38.66 8.66
N ILE A 76 -2.91 -38.09 7.52
CA ILE A 76 -2.87 -36.66 7.29
C ILE A 76 -3.75 -36.37 6.09
N ASP A 77 -4.56 -35.33 6.21
CA ASP A 77 -5.46 -34.86 5.15
C ASP A 77 -5.60 -33.34 5.24
N ASP A 78 -6.32 -32.72 4.30
CA ASP A 78 -6.65 -31.29 4.30
C ASP A 78 -5.44 -30.37 4.54
N ILE A 79 -4.29 -30.74 3.95
CA ILE A 79 -3.07 -29.97 4.09
C ILE A 79 -3.26 -28.62 3.38
N GLN A 80 -3.16 -27.54 4.16
CA GLN A 80 -3.26 -26.18 3.65
C GLN A 80 -2.01 -25.38 4.05
N LEU A 81 -1.31 -24.87 3.05
CA LEU A 81 -0.25 -23.88 3.23
C LEU A 81 -0.80 -22.52 2.85
N THR A 82 -0.89 -21.62 3.83
CA THR A 82 -1.26 -20.23 3.61
C THR A 82 -0.01 -19.36 3.73
N ALA A 83 0.20 -18.50 2.74
CA ALA A 83 1.04 -17.32 2.91
C ALA A 83 0.17 -16.23 3.53
N ASP A 84 0.64 -15.61 4.60
CA ASP A 84 0.12 -14.31 5.01
C ASP A 84 0.82 -13.27 4.14
N ASP A 85 0.06 -12.50 3.36
CA ASP A 85 0.59 -11.41 2.55
C ASP A 85 0.35 -10.12 3.34
N PRO A 86 1.33 -9.64 4.14
CA PRO A 86 1.20 -8.37 4.84
C PRO A 86 1.12 -7.29 3.77
N GLY A 87 -0.12 -6.93 3.42
CA GLY A 87 -0.47 -6.28 2.15
C GLY A 87 0.59 -5.33 1.60
N VAL A 88 0.93 -5.49 0.33
CA VAL A 88 1.97 -4.68 -0.29
C VAL A 88 1.53 -3.22 -0.38
N THR A 89 2.38 -2.33 0.12
CA THR A 89 2.17 -0.88 0.03
C THR A 89 3.10 -0.26 -1.01
N ILE A 90 2.53 0.62 -1.83
CA ILE A 90 3.26 1.58 -2.65
C ILE A 90 3.35 2.91 -1.88
N THR A 91 4.39 3.68 -2.16
CA THR A 91 4.62 5.00 -1.58
C THR A 91 4.80 6.07 -2.65
N ALA A 92 4.63 7.34 -2.28
CA ALA A 92 4.88 8.49 -3.14
C ALA A 92 5.96 9.39 -2.55
N SER A 93 6.78 10.01 -3.40
CA SER A 93 7.61 11.12 -3.00
C SER A 93 6.74 12.29 -2.52
N LEU A 94 7.06 12.84 -1.35
CA LEU A 94 6.34 14.00 -0.82
C LEU A 94 6.97 15.32 -1.30
N PRO A 95 6.17 16.35 -1.57
CA PRO A 95 4.70 16.37 -1.49
C PRO A 95 4.04 15.72 -2.73
N ALA A 96 2.88 15.08 -2.55
CA ALA A 96 2.18 14.33 -3.62
C ALA A 96 1.34 15.23 -4.56
N TYR A 97 1.94 16.33 -5.02
CA TYR A 97 1.32 17.28 -5.93
C TYR A 97 2.20 17.50 -7.16
N ILE A 98 1.54 17.72 -8.29
CA ILE A 98 2.21 18.15 -9.52
C ILE A 98 2.04 19.66 -9.63
N CYS A 99 3.14 20.40 -9.73
CA CYS A 99 3.15 21.82 -10.04
C CYS A 99 4.12 22.11 -11.18
N ASN A 100 3.66 22.83 -12.20
CA ASN A 100 4.49 23.39 -13.26
C ASN A 100 5.52 22.42 -13.89
N GLY A 101 5.08 21.22 -14.29
CA GLY A 101 5.92 20.22 -14.96
C GLY A 101 6.76 19.32 -14.05
N ASN A 102 6.65 19.47 -12.73
CA ASN A 102 7.27 18.56 -11.78
C ASN A 102 6.63 17.16 -11.83
N SER A 103 7.40 16.13 -11.50
CA SER A 103 6.90 14.75 -11.40
C SER A 103 6.89 14.26 -9.96
N VAL A 104 5.89 13.48 -9.59
CA VAL A 104 5.91 12.67 -8.35
C VAL A 104 6.45 11.29 -8.69
N THR A 105 7.30 10.72 -7.83
CA THR A 105 7.76 9.33 -7.98
C THR A 105 6.93 8.42 -7.09
N LEU A 106 6.30 7.40 -7.67
CA LEU A 106 5.67 6.30 -6.97
C LEU A 106 6.63 5.11 -6.89
N SER A 107 6.78 4.51 -5.72
CA SER A 107 7.71 3.41 -5.48
C SER A 107 6.97 2.16 -5.01
N ALA A 108 7.23 1.04 -5.68
CA ALA A 108 6.82 -0.30 -5.26
C ALA A 108 7.98 -1.08 -4.61
N PRO A 109 7.71 -2.14 -3.83
CA PRO A 109 8.77 -2.98 -3.28
C PRO A 109 9.63 -3.63 -4.35
N THR A 110 10.86 -3.99 -3.99
CA THR A 110 11.82 -4.67 -4.88
C THR A 110 11.44 -6.13 -5.13
N GLU A 111 12.08 -6.75 -6.13
CA GLU A 111 12.03 -8.20 -6.40
C GLU A 111 10.63 -8.76 -6.78
N LEU A 112 9.78 -7.91 -7.36
CA LEU A 112 8.46 -8.27 -7.89
C LEU A 112 8.37 -7.89 -9.37
N SER A 113 7.35 -8.36 -10.08
CA SER A 113 6.95 -7.77 -11.36
C SER A 113 5.78 -6.82 -11.15
N TYR A 114 5.77 -5.73 -11.92
CA TYR A 114 4.88 -4.59 -11.70
C TYR A 114 3.93 -4.41 -12.88
N LEU A 115 2.68 -4.07 -12.58
CA LEU A 115 1.71 -3.57 -13.54
C LEU A 115 0.95 -2.41 -12.87
N TRP A 116 1.40 -1.19 -13.15
CA TRP A 116 0.76 0.03 -12.67
C TRP A 116 -0.57 0.28 -13.40
N SER A 117 -1.47 1.05 -12.79
CA SER A 117 -2.74 1.47 -13.41
C SER A 117 -2.58 2.19 -14.74
N ASN A 118 -1.42 2.80 -15.01
CA ASN A 118 -1.06 3.42 -16.28
C ASN A 118 -0.36 2.46 -17.26
N SER A 119 -0.45 1.15 -17.01
CA SER A 119 0.19 0.07 -17.79
C SER A 119 1.73 0.04 -17.76
N SER A 120 2.37 0.83 -16.90
CA SER A 120 3.82 0.77 -16.72
C SER A 120 4.25 -0.48 -15.94
N THR A 121 5.47 -0.96 -16.18
CA THR A 121 6.03 -2.16 -15.54
C THR A 121 7.34 -1.89 -14.78
N VAL A 122 7.69 -0.63 -14.55
CA VAL A 122 8.89 -0.26 -13.77
C VAL A 122 8.60 -0.29 -12.27
N GLN A 123 9.60 -0.53 -11.43
CA GLN A 123 9.43 -0.45 -9.96
C GLN A 123 9.11 0.98 -9.49
N ASN A 124 9.84 1.96 -10.01
CA ASN A 124 9.70 3.38 -9.65
C ASN A 124 9.06 4.11 -10.82
N LEU A 125 7.82 4.53 -10.66
CA LEU A 125 7.03 5.21 -11.68
C LEU A 125 7.07 6.72 -11.46
N SER A 126 7.62 7.46 -12.42
CA SER A 126 7.50 8.93 -12.46
C SER A 126 6.16 9.32 -13.09
N VAL A 127 5.34 10.07 -12.35
CA VAL A 127 4.02 10.55 -12.79
C VAL A 127 4.01 12.07 -12.91
N THR A 128 3.50 12.56 -14.05
CA THR A 128 3.36 13.99 -14.37
C THR A 128 1.91 14.39 -14.61
N ILE A 129 0.97 13.44 -14.46
CA ILE A 129 -0.46 13.66 -14.65
C ILE A 129 -1.16 13.33 -13.33
N ALA A 130 -2.00 14.24 -12.85
CA ALA A 130 -2.82 14.02 -11.66
C ALA A 130 -3.82 12.87 -11.88
N GLY A 131 -4.10 12.13 -10.82
CA GLY A 131 -4.93 10.93 -10.89
C GLY A 131 -4.65 9.97 -9.75
N THR A 132 -5.42 8.88 -9.71
CA THR A 132 -5.25 7.82 -8.72
C THR A 132 -4.48 6.66 -9.34
N TYR A 133 -3.41 6.23 -8.67
CA TYR A 133 -2.51 5.18 -9.10
C TYR A 133 -2.51 4.02 -8.12
N ASN A 134 -2.48 2.80 -8.65
CA ASN A 134 -2.23 1.56 -7.91
C ASN A 134 -1.31 0.66 -8.74
N CYS A 135 -0.79 -0.41 -8.13
CA CYS A 135 0.05 -1.39 -8.81
C CYS A 135 -0.43 -2.80 -8.50
N ILE A 136 -0.58 -3.62 -9.53
CA ILE A 136 -0.63 -5.08 -9.40
C ILE A 136 0.81 -5.57 -9.36
N LEU A 137 1.12 -6.36 -8.34
CA LEU A 137 2.43 -6.89 -8.07
C LEU A 137 2.37 -8.40 -8.15
N THR A 138 3.29 -9.01 -8.89
CA THR A 138 3.38 -10.48 -8.96
C THR A 138 4.70 -10.93 -8.35
N SER A 139 4.62 -11.87 -7.41
CA SER A 139 5.79 -12.53 -6.86
C SER A 139 6.39 -13.51 -7.87
N PHE A 140 7.65 -13.92 -7.66
CA PHE A 140 8.32 -14.94 -8.47
C PHE A 140 7.52 -16.25 -8.57
N ASN A 141 6.73 -16.57 -7.54
CA ASN A 141 5.88 -17.76 -7.49
C ASN A 141 4.54 -17.59 -8.23
N GLY A 142 4.30 -16.44 -8.87
CA GLY A 142 3.09 -16.15 -9.63
C GLY A 142 1.91 -15.65 -8.79
N CYS A 143 2.08 -15.42 -7.49
CA CYS A 143 1.02 -14.83 -6.66
C CYS A 143 0.89 -13.34 -6.98
N THR A 144 -0.33 -12.89 -7.25
CA THR A 144 -0.64 -11.48 -7.56
C THR A 144 -1.32 -10.79 -6.39
N ILE A 145 -0.91 -9.57 -6.07
CA ILE A 145 -1.59 -8.67 -5.12
C ILE A 145 -1.77 -7.28 -5.72
N THR A 146 -2.89 -6.63 -5.38
CA THR A 146 -3.13 -5.21 -5.70
C THR A 146 -2.73 -4.34 -4.50
N SER A 147 -1.90 -3.33 -4.73
CA SER A 147 -1.45 -2.40 -3.69
C SER A 147 -2.56 -1.47 -3.17
N ASN A 148 -2.24 -0.67 -2.15
CA ASN A 148 -3.02 0.55 -1.86
C ASN A 148 -3.06 1.50 -3.08
N SER A 149 -4.03 2.41 -3.08
CA SER A 149 -4.13 3.49 -4.07
C SER A 149 -3.52 4.78 -3.53
N ILE A 150 -2.85 5.53 -4.39
CA ILE A 150 -2.31 6.87 -4.10
C ILE A 150 -2.96 7.86 -5.06
N THR A 151 -3.56 8.92 -4.54
CA THR A 151 -4.08 10.03 -5.33
C THR A 151 -3.04 11.13 -5.41
N ILE A 152 -2.67 11.49 -6.65
CA ILE A 152 -1.81 12.63 -6.96
C ILE A 152 -2.69 13.77 -7.44
N ASN A 153 -2.57 14.92 -6.79
CA ASN A 153 -3.36 16.10 -7.11
C ASN A 153 -2.57 17.06 -8.01
N ASP A 154 -3.29 17.78 -8.85
CA ASP A 154 -2.73 18.91 -9.58
C ASP A 154 -2.79 20.16 -8.68
N SER A 155 -1.70 20.90 -8.60
CA SER A 155 -1.63 22.18 -7.89
C SER A 155 -1.19 23.32 -8.81
N ILE A 156 -1.62 23.28 -10.08
CA ILE A 156 -1.48 24.41 -11.00
C ILE A 156 -2.53 25.50 -10.65
N PRO A 157 -2.10 26.76 -10.41
CA PRO A 157 -3.03 27.86 -10.23
C PRO A 157 -3.88 28.10 -11.49
N THR A 158 -5.18 28.31 -11.29
CA THR A 158 -6.11 28.73 -12.35
C THR A 158 -5.98 30.23 -12.56
N GLN A 159 -5.91 30.67 -13.82
CA GLN A 159 -5.93 32.09 -14.16
C GLN A 159 -7.36 32.65 -14.01
N TYR A 160 -7.48 33.76 -13.28
CA TYR A 160 -8.72 34.51 -13.14
C TYR A 160 -8.60 35.90 -13.76
N ILE A 161 -9.74 36.46 -14.17
CA ILE A 161 -9.82 37.77 -14.80
C ILE A 161 -9.75 38.84 -13.71
N VAL A 162 -8.89 39.84 -13.89
CA VAL A 162 -8.92 41.04 -13.05
C VAL A 162 -10.14 41.88 -13.44
N THR A 163 -10.98 42.21 -12.47
CA THR A 163 -12.22 42.98 -12.65
C THR A 163 -12.11 44.35 -12.01
N GLY A 164 -12.93 45.30 -12.45
CA GLY A 164 -12.93 46.66 -11.91
C GLY A 164 -11.73 47.48 -12.40
N GLY A 165 -11.26 48.41 -11.57
CA GLY A 165 -10.28 49.43 -11.97
C GLY A 165 -10.86 50.53 -12.87
N GLY A 166 -9.98 51.34 -13.47
CA GLY A 166 -10.36 52.49 -14.31
C GLY A 166 -9.46 53.70 -14.07
N ASN A 167 -9.86 54.87 -14.57
CA ASN A 167 -9.14 56.11 -14.28
C ASN A 167 -9.12 56.36 -12.77
N TYR A 168 -7.94 56.55 -12.21
CA TYR A 168 -7.79 57.11 -10.87
C TYR A 168 -8.41 58.52 -10.89
N CYS A 169 -9.54 58.70 -10.22
CA CYS A 169 -10.12 60.02 -10.04
C CYS A 169 -9.21 60.80 -9.09
N SER A 170 -8.41 61.71 -9.63
CA SER A 170 -7.78 62.76 -8.81
C SER A 170 -8.90 63.52 -8.10
N SER A 171 -8.93 63.41 -6.77
CA SER A 171 -9.82 64.06 -5.78
C SER A 171 -10.97 64.95 -6.32
N PRO A 172 -12.25 64.70 -5.92
CA PRO A 172 -12.69 64.00 -4.71
C PRO A 172 -13.36 62.63 -5.01
N GLY A 173 -12.95 61.92 -6.06
CA GLY A 173 -13.56 60.63 -6.40
C GLY A 173 -13.08 59.48 -5.52
N THR A 174 -14.00 58.64 -5.05
CA THR A 174 -13.68 57.29 -4.57
C THR A 174 -13.19 56.46 -5.75
N GLY A 175 -11.99 55.90 -5.66
CA GLY A 175 -11.47 54.98 -6.69
C GLY A 175 -12.40 53.79 -6.91
N VAL A 176 -12.29 53.16 -8.08
CA VAL A 176 -13.04 51.92 -8.39
C VAL A 176 -12.28 50.74 -7.82
N SER A 177 -12.96 49.84 -7.13
CA SER A 177 -12.34 48.64 -6.59
C SER A 177 -11.78 47.75 -7.70
N ILE A 178 -10.57 47.24 -7.49
CA ILE A 178 -9.95 46.18 -8.26
C ILE A 178 -10.28 44.86 -7.58
N GLY A 179 -10.80 43.93 -8.37
CA GLY A 179 -11.17 42.60 -7.92
C GLY A 179 -10.60 41.50 -8.82
N LEU A 180 -10.84 40.27 -8.40
CA LEU A 180 -10.54 39.05 -9.14
C LEU A 180 -11.84 38.28 -9.37
N SER A 181 -12.09 37.83 -10.60
CA SER A 181 -13.37 37.23 -11.01
C SER A 181 -13.73 35.94 -10.26
N SER A 182 -12.74 35.27 -9.65
CA SER A 182 -12.89 34.18 -8.67
C SER A 182 -11.54 33.92 -7.99
N SER A 183 -11.45 32.91 -7.12
CA SER A 183 -10.21 32.48 -6.45
C SER A 183 -10.23 31.00 -6.12
N GLN A 184 -9.05 30.38 -5.92
CA GLN A 184 -8.92 28.99 -5.44
C GLN A 184 -8.60 28.98 -3.94
N THR A 185 -9.20 28.06 -3.19
CA THR A 185 -8.73 27.73 -1.84
C THR A 185 -7.28 27.24 -1.90
N GLU A 186 -6.51 27.49 -0.84
CA GLU A 186 -5.07 27.12 -0.71
C GLU A 186 -4.09 27.97 -1.52
N TYR A 187 -4.56 28.90 -2.34
CA TYR A 187 -3.72 29.88 -3.04
C TYR A 187 -3.89 31.28 -2.42
N ASN A 188 -2.83 32.09 -2.47
CA ASN A 188 -2.88 33.50 -2.11
C ASN A 188 -2.77 34.37 -3.36
N TYR A 189 -3.52 35.46 -3.38
CA TYR A 189 -3.58 36.42 -4.49
C TYR A 189 -3.10 37.77 -4.00
N GLN A 190 -2.26 38.44 -4.77
CA GLN A 190 -1.77 39.77 -4.45
C GLN A 190 -1.80 40.63 -5.71
N LEU A 191 -2.27 41.87 -5.58
CA LEU A 191 -2.27 42.82 -6.69
C LEU A 191 -0.85 43.34 -6.93
N TYR A 192 -0.46 43.52 -8.19
CA TYR A 192 0.81 44.12 -8.57
C TYR A 192 0.60 45.29 -9.52
N GLN A 193 1.32 46.38 -9.28
CA GLN A 193 1.48 47.47 -10.24
C GLN A 193 2.88 47.38 -10.86
N GLY A 194 2.95 46.82 -12.07
CA GLY A 194 4.23 46.43 -12.65
C GLY A 194 4.86 45.31 -11.82
N LEU A 195 6.03 45.58 -11.23
CA LEU A 195 6.73 44.65 -10.33
C LEU A 195 6.50 44.95 -8.84
N THR A 196 5.76 46.02 -8.53
CA THR A 196 5.52 46.46 -7.15
C THR A 196 4.25 45.79 -6.62
N PRO A 197 4.32 45.00 -5.53
CA PRO A 197 3.13 44.47 -4.89
C PRO A 197 2.32 45.58 -4.21
N ILE A 198 1.00 45.50 -4.32
CA ILE A 198 0.03 46.40 -3.69
C ILE A 198 -0.77 45.60 -2.65
N GLY A 199 -0.83 46.12 -1.42
CA GLY A 199 -1.48 45.46 -0.30
C GLY A 199 -0.80 44.17 0.15
N SER A 200 -1.42 43.45 1.09
CA SER A 200 -0.98 42.12 1.52
C SER A 200 -1.60 41.02 0.65
N PRO A 201 -0.97 39.84 0.52
CA PRO A 201 -1.60 38.68 -0.10
C PRO A 201 -2.92 38.32 0.60
N LEU A 202 -3.94 38.01 -0.19
CA LEU A 202 -5.27 37.60 0.25
C LEU A 202 -5.48 36.11 -0.05
N PRO A 203 -5.93 35.29 0.93
CA PRO A 203 -6.22 33.90 0.69
C PRO A 203 -7.46 33.76 -0.21
N GLY A 204 -7.37 32.88 -1.21
CA GLY A 204 -8.51 32.50 -2.01
C GLY A 204 -9.48 31.61 -1.25
N ASN A 205 -10.76 31.75 -1.59
CA ASN A 205 -11.87 31.14 -0.86
C ASN A 205 -12.91 30.49 -1.78
N GLY A 206 -12.60 30.31 -3.07
CA GLY A 206 -13.55 29.75 -4.05
C GLY A 206 -14.48 30.78 -4.68
N THR A 207 -14.37 32.06 -4.31
CA THR A 207 -15.28 33.13 -4.75
C THR A 207 -14.50 34.36 -5.27
N PRO A 208 -15.15 35.32 -5.95
CA PRO A 208 -14.51 36.59 -6.33
C PRO A 208 -13.87 37.28 -5.13
N LEU A 209 -12.67 37.84 -5.33
CA LEU A 209 -11.95 38.59 -4.29
C LEU A 209 -11.96 40.08 -4.60
N SER A 210 -12.10 40.92 -3.56
CA SER A 210 -11.70 42.33 -3.63
C SER A 210 -10.22 42.38 -3.27
N LEU A 211 -9.38 42.81 -4.22
CA LEU A 211 -7.95 43.02 -3.98
C LEU A 211 -7.68 44.42 -3.40
N ASP A 212 -8.71 45.26 -3.33
CA ASP A 212 -8.68 46.57 -2.70
C ASP A 212 -9.25 46.53 -1.28
N CYS A 213 -8.42 46.98 -0.35
CA CYS A 213 -8.77 47.88 0.75
C CYS A 213 -7.46 48.44 1.32
N ILE A 214 -7.12 49.69 1.00
CA ILE A 214 -6.14 50.45 1.78
C ILE A 214 -6.78 51.81 2.02
N LEU A 215 -7.11 52.08 3.29
CA LEU A 215 -7.46 53.41 3.80
C LEU A 215 -6.29 54.38 3.63
#